data_AF-A0A527VVF0-F1
#
_entry.id   AF-A0A527VVF0-F1
#
_cell.length_a   1.000
_cell.length_b   1.000
_cell.length_c   1.000
_cell.angle_alpha   90.00
_cell.angle_beta   90.00
_cell.angle_gamma   90.00
#
_symmetry.space_group_name_H-M   'P 1'
#
loop_
_entity.id
_entity.type
_entity.pdbx_description
1 polymer ?
#
loop_
_entity_poly.entity_id
_entity_poly.type
_entity_poly.pdbx_seq_one_letter_code
_entity_poly.pdbx_strand_id
1 'polypeptide(L)'
;EGTMELTYTFPRLASPPKPELERRWRRFLAGVHTHERHHGRIAEAMMRATAKSIAGLKLADNWFCTATHREARRRIDAVYAQYEAKQNAFDAREHRDGGHVDRLVNALVGKN
;
A
#
# COMPACT_ATOMS: atom_id res chain seq x y z
N GLU A 1 2.57 15.78 14.18
CA GLU A 1 1.94 15.06 13.05
C GLU A 1 2.21 13.56 13.23
N GLY A 2 1.36 12.68 12.70
CA GLY A 2 1.61 11.23 12.75
C GLY A 2 2.76 10.85 11.81
N THR A 3 3.67 9.99 12.24
CA THR A 3 4.80 9.50 11.44
C THR A 3 4.50 8.11 10.87
N MET A 4 5.10 7.80 9.72
CA MET A 4 5.02 6.49 9.07
C MET A 4 6.37 6.19 8.44
N GLU A 5 6.83 4.94 8.60
CA GLU A 5 7.98 4.40 7.86
C GLU A 5 7.49 3.39 6.83
N LEU A 6 7.95 3.54 5.60
CA LEU A 6 7.62 2.63 4.50
C LEU A 6 8.89 1.92 4.05
N THR A 7 8.86 0.59 4.10
CA THR A 7 9.91 -0.27 3.56
C THR A 7 9.36 -1.03 2.38
N TYR A 8 10.09 -0.98 1.26
CA TYR A 8 9.77 -1.74 0.06
C TYR A 8 10.78 -2.86 -0.12
N THR A 9 10.28 -4.07 -0.39
CA THR A 9 11.12 -5.24 -0.66
C THR A 9 10.82 -5.76 -2.05
N PHE A 10 11.86 -5.84 -2.89
CA PHE A 10 11.73 -6.25 -4.28
C PHE A 10 12.55 -7.52 -4.55
N PRO A 11 12.08 -8.40 -5.46
CA PRO A 11 12.82 -9.58 -5.83
C PRO A 11 14.11 -9.23 -6.60
N ARG A 12 15.14 -10.05 -6.42
CA ARG A 12 16.36 -10.01 -7.23
C ARG A 12 16.45 -11.27 -8.09
N LEU A 13 17.05 -11.15 -9.27
CA LEU A 13 17.39 -12.32 -10.08
C LEU A 13 18.49 -13.12 -9.38
N ALA A 14 18.28 -14.44 -9.27
CA ALA A 14 19.23 -15.33 -8.58
C ALA A 14 20.50 -15.60 -9.41
N SER A 15 20.41 -15.50 -10.73
CA SER A 15 21.52 -15.72 -11.66
C SER A 15 21.34 -14.83 -12.91
N PRO A 16 22.43 -14.57 -13.67
CA PRO A 16 22.35 -13.80 -14.91
C PRO A 16 21.39 -14.45 -15.92
N PRO A 17 20.29 -13.78 -16.32
CA PRO A 17 19.35 -14.31 -17.28
C PRO A 17 19.88 -14.17 -18.72
N LYS A 18 19.24 -14.85 -19.68
CA LYS A 18 19.45 -14.54 -21.10
C LYS A 18 19.06 -13.07 -21.38
N PRO A 19 19.71 -12.38 -22.34
CA PRO A 19 19.48 -10.94 -22.58
C PRO A 19 18.01 -10.56 -22.81
N GLU A 20 17.23 -11.45 -23.44
CA GLU A 20 15.81 -11.24 -23.67
C GLU A 20 14.98 -11.26 -22.38
N LEU A 21 15.24 -12.22 -21.50
CA LEU A 21 14.56 -12.30 -20.21
C LEU A 21 14.97 -11.12 -19.32
N GLU A 22 16.23 -10.71 -19.36
CA GLU A 22 16.71 -9.53 -18.64
C GLU A 22 15.95 -8.25 -19.02
N ARG A 23 15.73 -8.05 -20.32
CA ARG A 23 14.97 -6.91 -20.83
C ARG A 23 13.52 -6.92 -20.35
N ARG A 24 12.86 -8.08 -20.39
CA ARG A 24 11.49 -8.26 -19.90
C ARG A 24 11.41 -8.05 -18.38
N TRP A 25 12.35 -8.62 -17.63
CA TRP A 25 12.46 -8.46 -16.18
C TRP A 25 12.61 -7.00 -15.76
N ARG A 26 13.49 -6.22 -16.40
CA ARG A 26 13.64 -4.79 -16.10
C ARG A 26 12.34 -4.01 -16.26
N ARG A 27 11.57 -4.29 -17.31
CA ARG A 27 10.27 -3.65 -17.57
C ARG A 27 9.24 -4.05 -16.52
N PHE A 28 9.13 -5.35 -16.24
CA PHE A 28 8.28 -5.88 -15.18
C PHE A 28 8.59 -5.20 -13.84
N LEU A 29 9.85 -5.22 -13.41
CA LEU A 29 10.26 -4.70 -12.12
C LEU A 29 10.00 -3.19 -11.99
N ALA A 30 10.26 -2.41 -13.05
CA ALA A 30 9.92 -0.97 -13.06
C ALA A 30 8.41 -0.73 -12.89
N GLY A 31 7.58 -1.59 -13.48
CA GLY A 31 6.13 -1.61 -13.28
C GLY A 31 5.74 -1.93 -11.83
N VAL A 32 6.32 -2.99 -11.25
CA VAL A 32 6.11 -3.36 -9.83
C VAL A 32 6.52 -2.21 -8.90
N HIS A 33 7.68 -1.59 -9.11
CA HIS A 33 8.09 -0.40 -8.35
C HIS A 33 7.05 0.73 -8.39
N THR A 34 6.39 0.91 -9.54
CA THR A 34 5.36 1.95 -9.71
C THR A 34 4.07 1.58 -9.00
N HIS A 35 3.69 0.31 -9.07
CA HIS A 35 2.57 -0.27 -8.34
C HIS A 35 2.75 -0.11 -6.83
N GLU A 36 3.89 -0.55 -6.26
CA GLU A 36 4.14 -0.45 -4.82
C GLU A 36 4.21 1.00 -4.32
N ARG A 37 4.79 1.92 -5.12
CA ARG A 37 4.77 3.35 -4.78
C ARG A 37 3.36 3.94 -4.79
N HIS A 38 2.39 3.33 -5.50
CA HIS A 38 1.00 3.75 -5.39
C HIS A 38 0.43 3.38 -4.02
N HIS A 39 0.64 2.14 -3.56
CA HIS A 39 0.31 1.70 -2.20
C HIS A 39 0.94 2.59 -1.13
N GLY A 40 2.21 2.95 -1.29
CA GLY A 40 2.89 3.89 -0.39
C GLY A 40 2.16 5.23 -0.25
N ARG A 41 1.68 5.81 -1.35
CA ARG A 41 0.90 7.06 -1.31
C ARG A 41 -0.47 6.87 -0.63
N ILE A 42 -1.10 5.71 -0.80
CA ILE A 42 -2.33 5.37 -0.07
C ILE A 42 -2.05 5.30 1.43
N ALA A 43 -0.97 4.65 1.84
CA ALA A 43 -0.56 4.52 3.24
C ALA A 43 -0.21 5.88 3.87
N GLU A 44 0.53 6.75 3.17
CA GLU A 44 0.80 8.11 3.64
C GLU A 44 -0.50 8.92 3.82
N ALA A 45 -1.43 8.79 2.87
CA ALA A 45 -2.73 9.44 2.96
C ALA A 45 -3.58 8.88 4.11
N MET A 46 -3.47 7.59 4.41
CA MET A 46 -4.07 6.95 5.59
C MET A 46 -3.51 7.57 6.87
N MET A 47 -2.19 7.71 6.98
CA MET A 47 -1.55 8.29 8.17
C MET A 47 -2.00 9.73 8.43
N ARG A 48 -2.09 10.55 7.37
CA ARG A 48 -2.63 11.92 7.46
C ARG A 48 -4.10 11.92 7.92
N ALA A 49 -4.92 11.03 7.39
CA ALA A 49 -6.33 10.90 7.80
C ALA A 49 -6.46 10.45 9.25
N THR A 50 -5.63 9.49 9.69
CA THR A 50 -5.58 9.02 11.06
C THR A 50 -5.21 10.15 12.02
N ALA A 51 -4.12 10.87 11.74
CA ALA A 51 -3.67 12.01 12.55
C ALA A 51 -4.78 13.08 12.68
N LYS A 52 -5.46 13.39 11.57
CA LYS A 52 -6.60 14.31 11.58
C LYS A 52 -7.78 13.80 12.41
N SER A 53 -8.07 12.49 12.35
CA SER A 53 -9.23 11.91 13.05
C SER A 53 -9.13 11.98 14.58
N ILE A 54 -7.90 11.93 15.11
CA ILE A 54 -7.65 11.96 16.57
C ILE A 54 -7.19 13.34 17.06
N ALA A 55 -6.95 14.30 16.16
CA ALA A 55 -6.50 15.64 16.52
C ALA A 55 -7.51 16.31 17.47
N GLY A 56 -7.01 16.77 18.62
CA GLY A 56 -7.82 17.44 19.64
C GLY A 56 -8.85 16.55 20.34
N LEU A 57 -8.78 15.22 20.18
CA LEU A 57 -9.69 14.31 20.87
C LEU A 57 -9.52 14.45 22.38
N LYS A 58 -10.59 14.91 23.03
CA LYS A 58 -10.69 15.04 24.48
C LYS A 58 -12.10 14.64 24.91
N LEU A 59 -12.19 13.76 25.90
CA LEU A 59 -13.45 13.37 26.54
C LEU A 59 -13.38 13.69 28.03
N ALA A 60 -14.53 13.91 28.66
CA ALA A 60 -14.62 13.87 30.11
C ALA A 60 -14.42 12.41 30.52
N ASP A 61 -13.29 12.12 31.17
CA ASP A 61 -12.78 10.76 31.35
C ASP A 61 -12.11 10.60 32.73
N ASN A 62 -11.75 9.36 33.07
CA ASN A 62 -10.99 9.05 34.27
C ASN A 62 -9.49 9.40 34.13
N TRP A 63 -8.71 9.32 35.22
CA TRP A 63 -7.27 9.63 35.17
C TRP A 63 -6.45 8.70 34.24
N PHE A 64 -7.03 7.56 33.82
CA PHE A 64 -6.43 6.61 32.89
C PHE A 64 -6.81 6.87 31.41
N CYS A 65 -7.62 7.90 31.12
CA CYS A 65 -8.06 8.23 29.76
C CYS A 65 -8.69 7.05 28.99
N THR A 66 -9.39 6.14 29.69
CA THR A 66 -9.87 4.88 29.10
C THR A 66 -10.86 5.10 27.95
N ALA A 67 -11.82 6.01 28.13
CA ALA A 67 -12.80 6.31 27.08
C ALA A 67 -12.14 6.99 25.88
N THR A 68 -11.17 7.88 26.13
CA THR A 68 -10.40 8.60 25.13
C THR A 68 -9.56 7.64 24.28
N HIS A 69 -8.86 6.69 24.90
CA HIS A 69 -8.11 5.65 24.18
C HIS A 69 -9.01 4.75 23.34
N ARG A 70 -10.16 4.33 23.90
CA ARG A 70 -11.13 3.52 23.16
C ARG A 70 -11.66 4.26 21.93
N GLU A 71 -11.98 5.54 22.07
CA GLU A 71 -12.46 6.36 20.97
C GLU A 71 -11.36 6.62 19.93
N ALA A 72 -10.12 6.90 20.37
CA ALA A 72 -8.98 7.04 19.47
C ALA A 72 -8.79 5.77 18.63
N ARG A 73 -8.79 4.59 19.27
CA ARG A 73 -8.67 3.30 18.58
C ARG A 73 -9.80 3.07 17.58
N ARG A 74 -11.05 3.32 17.97
CA ARG A 74 -12.20 3.21 17.07
C ARG A 74 -12.05 4.07 15.80
N ARG A 75 -11.54 5.31 15.94
CA ARG A 75 -11.30 6.20 14.80
C ARG A 75 -10.14 5.70 13.93
N ILE A 76 -9.06 5.25 14.54
CA ILE A 76 -7.91 4.66 13.84
C ILE A 76 -8.37 3.43 13.03
N ASP A 77 -9.12 2.51 13.63
CA ASP A 77 -9.61 1.29 12.98
C ASP A 77 -10.53 1.61 11.80
N ALA A 78 -11.40 2.62 11.95
CA ALA A 78 -12.28 3.06 10.87
C ALA A 78 -11.50 3.66 9.69
N VAL A 79 -10.48 4.49 9.96
CA VAL A 79 -9.60 5.04 8.91
C VAL A 79 -8.80 3.91 8.25
N TYR A 80 -8.26 2.99 9.03
CA TYR A 80 -7.53 1.83 8.51
C TYR A 80 -8.41 1.01 7.56
N ALA A 81 -9.60 0.61 7.98
CA ALA A 81 -10.54 -0.15 7.15
C ALA A 81 -10.89 0.57 5.84
N GLN A 82 -11.08 1.89 5.87
CA GLN A 82 -11.34 2.69 4.68
C GLN A 82 -10.18 2.64 3.68
N TYR A 83 -8.94 2.76 4.16
CA TYR A 83 -7.77 2.80 3.29
C TYR A 83 -7.33 1.40 2.84
N GLU A 84 -7.54 0.38 3.66
CA GLU A 84 -7.41 -1.03 3.27
C GLU A 84 -8.35 -1.38 2.12
N ALA A 85 -9.61 -0.92 2.16
CA ALA A 85 -10.52 -1.07 1.04
C ALA A 85 -10.01 -0.37 -0.24
N LYS A 86 -9.30 0.76 -0.13
CA LYS A 86 -8.68 1.44 -1.29
C LYS A 86 -7.51 0.66 -1.87
N GLN A 87 -6.66 0.07 -1.02
CA GLN A 87 -5.55 -0.80 -1.44
C GLN A 87 -6.10 -2.00 -2.22
N ASN A 88 -7.05 -2.73 -1.62
CA ASN A 88 -7.68 -3.88 -2.24
C ASN A 88 -8.40 -3.55 -3.55
N ALA A 89 -9.10 -2.42 -3.61
CA ALA A 89 -9.75 -1.98 -4.84
C ALA A 89 -8.74 -1.61 -5.94
N PHE A 90 -7.58 -1.04 -5.59
CA PHE A 90 -6.49 -0.79 -6.53
C PHE A 90 -5.91 -2.11 -7.05
N ASP A 91 -5.58 -3.03 -6.17
CA ASP A 91 -5.06 -4.35 -6.55
C ASP A 91 -6.01 -5.12 -7.44
N ALA A 92 -7.30 -5.14 -7.12
CA ALA A 92 -8.31 -5.79 -7.94
C ALA A 92 -8.35 -5.24 -9.38
N ARG A 93 -8.15 -3.92 -9.56
CA ARG A 93 -8.10 -3.30 -10.90
C ARG A 93 -6.79 -3.55 -11.64
N GLU A 94 -5.69 -3.63 -10.90
CA GLU A 94 -4.34 -3.83 -11.45
C GLU A 94 -4.10 -5.28 -11.86
N HIS A 95 -4.63 -6.23 -11.10
CA HIS A 95 -4.39 -7.67 -11.24
C HIS A 95 -5.48 -8.44 -11.97
N ARG A 96 -6.64 -7.84 -12.26
CA ARG A 96 -7.67 -8.47 -13.12
C ARG A 96 -7.11 -8.78 -14.51
N ASP A 97 -7.80 -9.64 -15.24
CA ASP A 97 -7.50 -9.93 -16.64
C ASP A 97 -7.41 -8.65 -17.48
N GLY A 98 -6.29 -8.48 -18.19
CA GLY A 98 -5.96 -7.27 -18.94
C GLY A 98 -5.64 -6.05 -18.07
N GLY A 99 -5.49 -6.21 -16.76
CA GLY A 99 -5.02 -5.20 -15.81
C GLY A 99 -3.56 -4.82 -16.05
N HIS A 100 -3.08 -3.77 -15.37
CA HIS A 100 -1.70 -3.33 -15.53
C HIS A 100 -0.71 -4.42 -15.11
N VAL A 101 -0.83 -4.94 -13.88
CA VAL A 101 0.07 -5.96 -13.36
C VAL A 101 -0.06 -7.27 -14.14
N ASP A 102 -1.28 -7.65 -14.51
CA ASP A 102 -1.51 -8.82 -15.39
C ASP A 102 -0.72 -8.70 -16.71
N ARG A 103 -0.81 -7.55 -17.40
CA ARG A 103 -0.01 -7.29 -18.61
C ARG A 103 1.49 -7.31 -18.37
N LEU A 104 1.97 -6.82 -17.22
CA LEU A 104 3.39 -6.89 -16.86
C LEU A 104 3.84 -8.35 -16.70
N VAL A 105 3.03 -9.20 -16.07
CA VAL A 105 3.32 -10.63 -15.90
C VAL A 105 3.30 -11.35 -17.24
N ASN A 106 2.28 -11.11 -18.08
CA ASN A 106 2.19 -11.69 -19.43
C ASN A 106 3.40 -11.31 -20.29
N ALA A 107 3.75 -10.02 -20.32
CA ALA A 107 4.95 -9.53 -21.00
C ALA A 107 6.24 -10.12 -20.42
N LEU A 108 6.30 -10.39 -19.10
CA LEU A 108 7.45 -11.05 -18.48
C LEU A 108 7.62 -12.48 -18.99
N VAL A 109 6.54 -13.27 -19.02
CA VAL A 109 6.60 -14.68 -19.43
C VAL A 109 6.61 -14.86 -20.95
N GLY A 110 6.40 -13.80 -21.72
CA GLY A 110 6.44 -13.82 -23.18
C GLY A 110 5.11 -14.25 -23.80
N LYS A 111 4.01 -14.10 -23.05
CA LYS A 111 2.65 -14.19 -23.56
C LYS A 111 2.25 -12.79 -23.97
N ASN A 112 2.08 -12.58 -25.28
CA ASN A 112 1.46 -11.38 -25.83
C ASN A 112 0.08 -11.75 -26.36
#